data_AF-A0A533ZJ08-F1
#
_entry.id   AF-A0A533ZJ08-F1
#
_cell.length_a   1.000
_cell.length_b   1.000
_cell.length_c   1.000
_cell.angle_alpha   90.00
_cell.angle_beta   90.00
_cell.angle_gamma   90.00
#
_symmetry.space_group_name_H-M   'P 1'
#
loop_
_entity.id
_entity.type
_entity.pdbx_description
1 polymer ?
#
loop_
_entity_poly.entity_id
_entity_poly.type
_entity_poly.pdbx_seq_one_letter_code
_entity_poly.pdbx_strand_id
1 'polypeptide(L)' 'MKILIIKPSSLGDIVHALPAAAALRRLYPVAALTWLVKPEWSEILEGNPGIDEIVILPSS' A
#
# COMPACT_ATOMS: atom_id res chain seq x y z
N MET A 1 0.43 -9.32 -13.84
CA MET A 1 0.31 -7.85 -13.81
C MET A 1 0.89 -7.36 -12.49
N LYS A 2 1.56 -6.20 -12.48
CA LYS A 2 2.11 -5.58 -11.27
C LYS A 2 1.49 -4.19 -11.10
N ILE A 3 1.05 -3.86 -9.89
CA ILE A 3 0.48 -2.56 -9.54
C ILE A 3 1.30 -2.00 -8.37
N LEU A 4 1.79 -0.78 -8.51
CA LEU A 4 2.45 -0.03 -7.45
C LEU A 4 1.55 1.11 -6.98
N ILE A 5 1.16 1.08 -5.71
CA ILE A 5 0.51 2.21 -5.04
C ILE A 5 1.59 3.14 -4.51
N ILE A 6 1.57 4.40 -4.94
CA ILE A 6 2.48 5.43 -4.45
C ILE A 6 1.69 6.36 -3.55
N LYS A 7 1.87 6.22 -2.22
CA LYS A 7 1.26 7.12 -1.24
C LYS A 7 2.17 7.41 -0.03
N PRO A 8 3.34 8.02 -0.22
CA PRO A 8 4.21 8.44 0.88
C PRO A 8 3.70 9.77 1.51
N SER A 9 2.50 9.75 2.10
CA SER A 9 1.86 10.94 2.69
C SER A 9 1.70 10.81 4.22
N SER A 10 0.81 11.60 4.81
CA SER A 10 0.38 11.52 6.21
C SER A 10 -0.42 10.23 6.50
N LEU A 11 -0.60 9.93 7.78
CA LEU A 11 -1.41 8.81 8.26
C LEU A 11 -2.84 8.82 7.69
N GLY A 12 -3.56 9.94 7.81
CA GLY A 12 -4.95 10.03 7.37
C GLY A 12 -5.12 9.69 5.89
N ASP A 13 -4.18 10.19 5.08
CA ASP A 13 -4.12 9.91 3.65
C ASP A 13 -3.89 8.43 3.30
N ILE A 14 -3.10 7.72 4.10
CA ILE A 14 -2.87 6.28 3.93
C ILE A 14 -4.14 5.50 4.27
N VAL A 15 -4.77 5.83 5.41
CA VAL A 15 -6.03 5.19 5.85
C VAL A 15 -7.13 5.37 4.81
N HIS A 16 -7.26 6.57 4.23
CA HIS A 16 -8.24 6.84 3.18
C HIS A 16 -7.93 6.11 1.85
N ALA A 17 -6.69 5.68 1.63
CA ALA A 17 -6.30 4.91 0.45
C ALA A 17 -6.50 3.39 0.60
N LEU A 18 -6.63 2.86 1.83
CA LEU A 18 -6.84 1.42 2.07
C LEU A 18 -8.07 0.84 1.35
N PRO A 19 -9.25 1.51 1.32
CA PRO A 19 -10.40 0.99 0.58
C PRO A 19 -10.14 0.85 -0.92
N ALA A 20 -9.32 1.74 -1.50
CA ALA A 20 -8.93 1.67 -2.91
C ALA A 20 -8.01 0.46 -3.16
N ALA A 21 -7.04 0.19 -2.28
CA ALA A 21 -6.21 -1.01 -2.36
C ALA A 21 -7.04 -2.30 -2.26
N ALA A 22 -8.03 -2.33 -1.35
CA ALA A 22 -8.95 -3.46 -1.23
C ALA A 22 -9.81 -3.66 -2.51
N ALA A 23 -10.24 -2.56 -3.15
CA ALA A 23 -10.95 -2.62 -4.42
C ALA A 23 -10.05 -3.16 -5.54
N LEU A 24 -8.79 -2.71 -5.61
CA LEU A 24 -7.80 -3.22 -6.56
C LEU A 24 -7.58 -4.72 -6.39
N ARG A 25 -7.44 -5.21 -5.15
CA ARG A 25 -7.34 -6.66 -4.87
C ARG A 25 -8.58 -7.42 -5.37
N ARG A 26 -9.79 -6.90 -5.18
CA ARG A 26 -11.02 -7.57 -5.66
C ARG A 26 -11.11 -7.61 -7.18
N LEU A 27 -10.75 -6.51 -7.86
CA LEU A 27 -10.79 -6.42 -9.32
C LEU A 27 -9.69 -7.22 -9.99
N TYR A 28 -8.53 -7.31 -9.33
CA TYR A 28 -7.34 -8.00 -9.85
C TYR A 28 -6.78 -8.98 -8.81
N PRO A 29 -7.47 -10.11 -8.53
CA PRO A 29 -7.09 -11.02 -7.44
C PRO A 29 -5.67 -11.58 -7.53
N VAL A 30 -5.17 -11.75 -8.75
CA VAL A 30 -3.85 -12.32 -9.05
C VAL A 30 -2.76 -11.29 -9.35
N ALA A 31 -3.06 -9.99 -9.26
CA ALA A 31 -2.04 -8.96 -9.44
C ALA A 31 -1.12 -8.89 -8.21
N ALA A 32 0.16 -8.63 -8.46
CA ALA A 32 1.09 -8.27 -7.39
C ALA A 32 0.87 -6.79 -7.04
N LEU A 33 0.36 -6.52 -5.83
CA LEU A 33 0.07 -5.19 -5.33
C LEU A 33 1.13 -4.77 -4.32
N THR A 34 2.04 -3.91 -4.77
CA THR A 34 3.11 -3.32 -3.95
C THR A 34 2.70 -1.92 -3.49
N TRP A 35 3.05 -1.51 -2.28
CA TRP A 35 2.79 -0.17 -1.77
C TRP A 35 4.07 0.55 -1.32
N LEU A 36 4.37 1.70 -1.92
CA LEU A 36 5.45 2.61 -1.50
C LEU A 36 4.95 3.59 -0.43
N VAL A 37 5.53 3.51 0.76
CA VAL A 37 5.10 4.27 1.95
C VAL A 37 6.31 4.87 2.68
N LYS A 38 6.08 5.90 3.50
CA LYS A 38 7.12 6.42 4.40
C LYS A 38 7.40 5.43 5.55
N PRO A 39 8.62 5.40 6.10
CA PRO A 39 8.97 4.48 7.19
C PRO A 39 8.05 4.63 8.41
N GLU A 40 7.65 5.87 8.73
CA GLU A 40 6.83 6.14 9.93
C GLU A 40 5.43 5.49 9.89
N TRP A 41 4.98 5.05 8.71
CA TRP A 41 3.63 4.51 8.51
C TRP A 41 3.59 3.09 7.95
N SER A 42 4.75 2.42 7.84
CA SER A 42 4.82 1.09 7.23
C SER A 42 4.08 0.02 8.02
N GLU A 43 4.15 0.07 9.35
CA GLU A 43 3.51 -0.90 10.26
C GLU A 43 1.98 -0.97 10.07
N ILE A 44 1.37 0.10 9.56
CA ILE A 44 -0.09 0.16 9.34
C ILE A 44 -0.51 -0.70 8.15
N LEU A 45 0.40 -0.94 7.23
CA LEU A 45 0.19 -1.78 6.06
C LEU A 45 0.56 -3.25 6.34
N GLU A 46 1.30 -3.52 7.42
CA GLU A 46 1.70 -4.88 7.77
C GLU A 46 0.49 -5.76 8.08
N GLY A 47 0.54 -7.00 7.59
CA GLY A 47 -0.55 -7.96 7.74
C GLY A 47 -1.80 -7.68 6.90
N ASN A 48 -1.82 -6.63 6.08
CA ASN A 48 -2.94 -6.35 5.19
C ASN A 48 -3.01 -7.40 4.05
N PRO A 49 -4.06 -8.23 3.96
CA PRO A 49 -4.16 -9.29 2.95
C PRO A 49 -4.33 -8.75 1.52
N GLY A 50 -4.60 -7.46 1.36
CA GLY A 50 -4.68 -6.79 0.08
C GLY A 50 -3.32 -6.48 -0.54
N ILE A 51 -2.25 -6.37 0.27
CA ILE A 51 -0.93 -5.87 -0.12
C ILE A 51 0.07 -7.03 -0.08
N ASP A 52 0.77 -7.27 -1.19
CA ASP A 52 1.75 -8.37 -1.27
C ASP A 52 3.14 -7.92 -0.80
N GLU A 53 3.46 -6.65 -0.98
CA GLU A 53 4.78 -6.10 -0.66
C GLU A 53 4.67 -4.64 -0.22
N ILE A 54 5.44 -4.28 0.81
CA ILE A 54 5.59 -2.91 1.29
C ILE A 54 6.99 -2.46 0.94
N VAL A 55 7.09 -1.35 0.20
CA VAL A 55 8.36 -0.70 -0.13
C VAL A 55 8.48 0.57 0.71
N ILE A 56 9.60 0.69 1.40
CA ILE A 56 9.90 1.85 2.24
C ILE A 56 10.58 2.92 1.39
N LEU A 57 10.01 4.13 1.40
CA LEU A 57 10.65 5.31 0.83
C LEU A 57 11.80 5.76 1.75
N PRO A 58 13.04 5.92 1.26
CA PRO A 58 14.16 6.39 2.08
C PRO A 58 13.91 7.80 2.61
N SER A 59 14.18 8.02 3.90
CA SER A 59 14.25 9.35 4.49
C SER A 59 15.64 9.93 4.24
N SER A 60 15.72 11.13 3.64
CA SER A 60 16.96 11.87 3.41
C SER A 60 17.46 12.56 4.67
#